data_AF-A0A1U9NGC6-F1
#
_entry.id   AF-A0A1U9NGC6-F1
#
_cell.length_a   1.000
_cell.length_b   1.000
_cell.length_c   1.000
_cell.angle_alpha   90.00
_cell.angle_beta   90.00
_cell.angle_gamma   90.00
#
_symmetry.space_group_name_H-M   'P 1'
#
loop_
_entity.id
_entity.type
_entity.pdbx_description
1 polymer ?
#
loop_
_entity_poly.entity_id
_entity_poly.type
_entity_poly.pdbx_seq_one_letter_code
_entity_poly.pdbx_strand_id
1 'polypeptide(L)'
;MLNAIEARVLGALMEKQLTTPDQYPLTLNSLLLACNQKTSREPISNYESGQVQRCVSELQDRQLLSVDYGNRAARYDQRLTRVLSVDKATQAILTVLLLRGPQTVAEILTRTQRMVEFSGHQALEEKLQQLCAKTKPHVVHIPRQAGQREDRYMHLLCGAPDLAAIAAMQNSAVSGSRSGHEEHSAQLEQHKQLEQKVQQLESRVELLEKQVATLMELNGVSNDDLT
;
A
#
# COMPACT_ATOMS: atom_id res chain seq x y z
N MET A 1 -21.02 6.57 -1.29
CA MET A 1 -19.96 5.67 -0.80
C MET A 1 -18.80 5.69 -1.78
N LEU A 2 -17.56 5.48 -1.34
CA LEU A 2 -16.39 5.40 -2.21
C LEU A 2 -16.01 3.93 -2.44
N ASN A 3 -15.53 3.60 -3.64
CA ASN A 3 -14.82 2.35 -3.88
C ASN A 3 -13.31 2.48 -3.51
N ALA A 4 -12.55 1.39 -3.62
CA ALA A 4 -11.14 1.36 -3.19
C ALA A 4 -10.22 2.28 -4.03
N ILE A 5 -10.43 2.36 -5.35
CA ILE A 5 -9.61 3.24 -6.21
C ILE A 5 -9.98 4.71 -5.99
N GLU A 6 -11.27 5.02 -5.81
CA GLU A 6 -11.75 6.35 -5.47
C GLU A 6 -11.16 6.84 -4.14
N ALA A 7 -11.17 5.99 -3.11
CA ALA A 7 -10.57 6.27 -1.83
C ALA A 7 -9.06 6.53 -1.95
N ARG A 8 -8.36 5.73 -2.77
CA ARG A 8 -6.93 5.94 -3.04
C ARG A 8 -6.67 7.27 -3.72
N VAL A 9 -7.41 7.60 -4.77
CA VAL A 9 -7.24 8.83 -5.55
C VAL A 9 -7.49 10.05 -4.67
N LEU A 10 -8.60 10.08 -3.94
CA LEU A 10 -8.93 11.19 -3.03
C LEU A 10 -7.91 11.29 -1.89
N GLY A 11 -7.52 10.18 -1.28
CA GLY A 11 -6.48 10.16 -0.25
C GLY A 11 -5.15 10.70 -0.77
N ALA A 12 -4.73 10.32 -1.99
CA ALA A 12 -3.49 10.80 -2.59
C ALA A 12 -3.54 12.31 -2.87
N LEU A 13 -4.66 12.82 -3.38
CA LEU A 13 -4.85 14.27 -3.58
C LEU A 13 -4.83 15.03 -2.25
N MET A 14 -5.56 14.54 -1.23
CA MET A 14 -5.58 15.15 0.11
C MET A 14 -4.18 15.14 0.76
N GLU A 15 -3.40 14.08 0.55
CA GLU A 15 -2.02 13.97 1.02
C GLU A 15 -1.12 15.02 0.37
N LYS A 16 -1.13 15.09 -0.96
CA LYS A 16 -0.26 16.03 -1.69
C LYS A 16 -0.67 17.49 -1.50
N GLN A 17 -1.95 17.76 -1.28
CA GLN A 17 -2.41 19.11 -0.91
C GLN A 17 -1.78 19.59 0.40
N LEU A 18 -1.58 18.69 1.38
CA LEU A 18 -1.00 19.06 2.68
C LEU A 18 0.52 18.98 2.70
N THR A 19 1.11 18.02 1.99
CA THR A 19 2.56 17.72 2.08
C THR A 19 3.40 18.34 0.99
N THR A 20 2.81 18.64 -0.17
CA THR A 20 3.52 19.19 -1.34
C THR A 20 2.66 20.27 -2.04
N PRO A 21 2.34 21.38 -1.34
CA PRO A 21 1.45 22.41 -1.88
C PRO A 21 1.98 23.03 -3.19
N ASP A 22 3.30 23.14 -3.36
CA ASP A 22 3.91 23.70 -4.57
C ASP A 22 3.68 22.84 -5.82
N GLN A 23 3.42 21.54 -5.64
CA GLN A 23 3.15 20.60 -6.74
C GLN A 23 1.64 20.40 -6.98
N TYR A 24 0.81 20.98 -6.13
CA TYR A 24 -0.65 20.83 -6.13
C TYR A 24 -1.31 22.04 -6.82
N PRO A 25 -2.37 21.86 -7.64
CA PRO A 25 -3.06 20.61 -7.97
C PRO A 25 -2.26 19.70 -8.93
N LEU A 26 -2.48 18.38 -8.79
CA LEU A 26 -1.68 17.35 -9.46
C LEU A 26 -2.09 17.17 -10.92
N THR A 27 -1.14 16.85 -11.80
CA THR A 27 -1.44 16.28 -13.11
C THR A 27 -1.81 14.80 -12.99
N LEU A 28 -2.36 14.19 -14.06
CA LEU A 28 -2.70 12.76 -14.06
C LEU A 28 -1.47 11.87 -13.72
N ASN A 29 -0.31 12.19 -14.30
CA ASN A 29 0.91 11.41 -14.06
C ASN A 29 1.37 11.52 -12.59
N SER A 30 1.35 12.72 -12.02
CA SER A 30 1.71 12.91 -10.60
C SER A 30 0.71 12.21 -9.67
N LEU A 31 -0.58 12.20 -10.01
CA LEU A 31 -1.61 11.49 -9.27
C LEU A 31 -1.43 9.97 -9.36
N LEU A 32 -1.14 9.43 -10.54
CA LEU A 32 -0.86 8.01 -10.74
C LEU A 32 0.33 7.56 -9.89
N LEU A 33 1.44 8.31 -9.93
CA LEU A 33 2.62 8.06 -9.10
C LEU A 33 2.28 8.13 -7.61
N ALA A 34 1.46 9.09 -7.19
CA ALA A 34 0.99 9.20 -5.82
C ALA A 34 0.11 8.01 -5.40
N CYS A 35 -0.75 7.48 -6.27
CA CYS A 35 -1.58 6.33 -5.96
C CYS A 35 -0.75 5.05 -5.75
N ASN A 36 0.31 4.88 -6.56
CA ASN A 36 1.15 3.67 -6.60
C ASN A 36 2.45 3.79 -5.78
N GLN A 37 2.54 4.72 -4.82
CA GLN A 37 3.73 4.82 -3.96
C GLN A 37 3.93 3.52 -3.17
N LYS A 38 5.19 3.06 -3.10
CA LYS A 38 5.55 1.88 -2.29
C LYS A 38 5.50 2.16 -0.79
N THR A 39 5.57 3.43 -0.41
CA THR A 39 5.47 3.87 0.98
C THR A 39 4.16 4.60 1.20
N SER A 40 3.67 4.54 2.43
CA SER A 40 2.41 5.19 2.81
C SER A 40 1.16 4.71 2.10
N ARG A 41 1.17 3.48 1.57
CA ARG A 41 0.02 2.83 0.94
C ARG A 41 -0.13 1.43 1.53
N GLU A 42 -1.30 1.15 2.10
CA GLU A 42 -1.66 -0.19 2.58
C GLU A 42 -3.09 -0.47 2.09
N PRO A 43 -3.29 -1.36 1.10
CA PRO A 43 -2.28 -2.12 0.35
C PRO A 43 -1.55 -1.26 -0.69
N ILE A 44 -0.33 -1.70 -1.06
CA ILE A 44 0.37 -1.17 -2.24
C ILE A 44 -0.45 -1.51 -3.49
N SER A 45 -0.63 -0.53 -4.37
CA SER A 45 -1.36 -0.70 -5.62
C SER A 45 -0.44 -0.56 -6.83
N ASN A 46 -0.90 -1.08 -7.96
CA ASN A 46 -0.29 -0.85 -9.26
C ASN A 46 -1.38 -0.49 -10.28
N TYR A 47 -2.03 0.65 -10.07
CA TYR A 47 -3.05 1.14 -10.99
C TYR A 47 -2.43 1.59 -12.32
N GLU A 48 -3.20 1.46 -13.38
CA GLU A 48 -2.86 1.97 -14.70
C GLU A 48 -3.42 3.39 -14.90
N SER A 49 -2.79 4.16 -15.79
CA SER A 49 -3.23 5.52 -16.13
C SER A 49 -4.70 5.58 -16.54
N GLY A 50 -5.16 4.63 -17.36
CA GLY A 50 -6.56 4.56 -17.80
C GLY A 50 -7.56 4.28 -16.66
N GLN A 51 -7.16 3.51 -15.65
CA GLN A 51 -7.99 3.26 -14.46
C GLN A 51 -8.13 4.54 -13.62
N VAL A 52 -7.02 5.25 -13.39
CA VAL A 52 -7.05 6.52 -12.65
C VAL A 52 -7.83 7.58 -13.42
N GLN A 53 -7.69 7.66 -14.75
CA GLN A 53 -8.42 8.62 -15.59
C GLN A 53 -9.95 8.39 -15.53
N ARG A 54 -10.40 7.14 -15.58
CA ARG A 54 -11.84 6.83 -15.40
C ARG A 54 -12.32 7.21 -14.01
N CYS A 55 -11.56 6.84 -12.98
CA CYS A 55 -11.88 7.16 -11.60
C CYS A 55 -11.98 8.69 -11.36
N VAL A 56 -11.08 9.50 -11.89
CA VAL A 56 -11.17 10.97 -11.70
C VAL A 56 -12.37 11.57 -12.42
N SER A 57 -12.78 11.00 -13.56
CA SER A 57 -13.98 11.43 -14.29
C SER A 57 -15.24 11.12 -13.47
N GLU A 58 -15.36 9.91 -12.93
CA GLU A 58 -16.47 9.51 -12.05
C GLU A 58 -16.54 10.37 -10.77
N LEU A 59 -15.39 10.71 -10.19
CA LEU A 59 -15.30 11.58 -9.02
C LEU A 59 -15.67 13.04 -9.36
N GLN A 60 -15.34 13.51 -10.56
CA GLN A 60 -15.71 14.83 -11.06
C GLN A 60 -17.23 14.95 -11.24
N ASP A 61 -17.87 13.94 -11.82
CA ASP A 61 -19.33 13.89 -12.01
C ASP A 61 -20.06 13.97 -10.67
N ARG A 62 -19.48 13.37 -9.63
CA ARG A 62 -19.96 13.41 -8.24
C ARG A 62 -19.51 14.66 -7.47
N GLN A 63 -18.83 15.60 -8.12
CA GLN A 63 -18.30 16.85 -7.56
C GLN A 63 -17.33 16.65 -6.37
N LEU A 64 -16.71 15.48 -6.26
CA LEU A 64 -15.74 15.15 -5.21
C LEU A 64 -14.33 15.64 -5.53
N LEU A 65 -14.08 16.03 -6.78
CA LEU A 65 -12.90 16.76 -7.23
C LEU A 65 -13.28 17.76 -8.33
N SER A 66 -12.38 18.68 -8.64
CA SER A 66 -12.43 19.55 -9.82
C SER A 66 -11.23 19.35 -10.73
N VAL A 67 -11.44 19.63 -12.01
CA VAL A 67 -10.41 19.57 -13.04
C VAL A 67 -10.23 20.97 -13.62
N ASP A 68 -8.99 21.43 -13.65
CA ASP A 68 -8.57 22.62 -14.40
C ASP A 68 -7.95 22.16 -15.72
N TYR A 69 -8.64 22.43 -16.82
CA TYR A 69 -8.20 22.11 -18.18
C TYR A 69 -7.29 23.23 -18.71
N GLY A 70 -6.12 23.40 -18.09
CA GLY A 70 -5.12 24.36 -18.55
C GLY A 70 -4.46 23.93 -19.87
N ASN A 71 -3.79 24.88 -20.54
CA ASN A 71 -3.20 24.68 -21.88
C ASN A 71 -2.15 23.55 -21.99
N ARG A 72 -1.46 23.20 -20.90
CA ARG A 72 -0.38 22.17 -20.94
C ARG A 72 -0.86 20.79 -20.52
N ALA A 73 -1.62 20.72 -19.43
CA ALA A 73 -2.10 19.48 -18.86
C ALA A 73 -3.27 19.77 -17.90
N ALA A 74 -4.23 18.85 -17.86
CA ALA A 74 -5.28 18.88 -16.86
C ALA A 74 -4.70 18.72 -15.45
N ARG A 75 -5.22 19.50 -14.49
CA ARG A 75 -4.86 19.42 -13.07
C ARG A 75 -6.07 19.10 -12.20
N TYR A 76 -5.88 18.23 -11.22
CA TYR A 76 -6.92 17.66 -10.39
C TYR A 76 -6.82 18.22 -8.96
N ASP A 77 -7.91 18.82 -8.47
CA ASP A 77 -8.06 19.39 -7.13
C ASP A 77 -9.17 18.65 -6.36
N GLN A 78 -8.87 18.05 -5.21
CA GLN A 78 -9.86 17.40 -4.37
C GLN A 78 -10.85 18.43 -3.78
N ARG A 79 -12.14 18.06 -3.75
CA ARG A 79 -13.21 18.83 -3.11
C ARG A 79 -13.82 18.12 -1.90
N LEU A 80 -13.40 16.88 -1.62
CA LEU A 80 -13.94 16.06 -0.55
C LEU A 80 -13.91 16.79 0.80
N THR A 81 -12.86 17.55 1.10
CA THR A 81 -12.78 18.27 2.38
C THR A 81 -13.86 19.34 2.53
N ARG A 82 -14.22 20.01 1.42
CA ARG A 82 -15.30 21.00 1.37
C ARG A 82 -16.66 20.31 1.48
N VAL A 83 -16.85 19.22 0.74
CA VAL A 83 -18.09 18.42 0.77
C VAL A 83 -18.38 17.89 2.18
N LEU A 84 -17.35 17.42 2.88
CA LEU A 84 -17.48 16.91 4.25
C LEU A 84 -17.39 18.00 5.34
N SER A 85 -17.11 19.25 4.95
CA SER A 85 -16.89 20.38 5.87
C SER A 85 -15.89 20.04 6.99
N VAL A 86 -14.72 19.50 6.61
CA VAL A 86 -13.68 19.06 7.55
C VAL A 86 -12.50 20.04 7.62
N ASP A 87 -11.94 20.20 8.81
CA ASP A 87 -10.75 21.01 9.06
C ASP A 87 -9.45 20.27 8.64
N LYS A 88 -8.33 20.99 8.65
CA LYS A 88 -7.01 20.45 8.27
C LYS A 88 -6.60 19.23 9.10
N ALA A 89 -6.92 19.23 10.40
CA ALA A 89 -6.63 18.12 11.30
C ALA A 89 -7.42 16.86 10.91
N THR A 90 -8.73 17.00 10.67
CA THR A 90 -9.59 15.90 10.23
C THR A 90 -9.22 15.43 8.82
N GLN A 91 -8.83 16.34 7.92
CA GLN A 91 -8.30 16.00 6.60
C GLN A 91 -7.08 15.08 6.73
N ALA A 92 -6.11 15.41 7.58
CA ALA A 92 -4.91 14.60 7.78
C ALA A 92 -5.26 13.19 8.30
N ILE A 93 -6.14 13.11 9.31
CA ILE A 93 -6.63 11.84 9.86
C ILE A 93 -7.29 10.99 8.77
N LEU A 94 -8.28 11.56 8.06
CA LEU A 94 -8.99 10.84 6.99
C LEU A 94 -8.05 10.41 5.87
N THR A 95 -7.05 11.22 5.54
CA THR A 95 -6.05 10.88 4.53
C THR A 95 -5.27 9.63 4.93
N VAL A 96 -4.77 9.57 6.16
CA VAL A 96 -4.03 8.39 6.66
C VAL A 96 -4.93 7.16 6.64
N LEU A 97 -6.17 7.27 7.11
CA LEU A 97 -7.11 6.15 7.13
C LEU A 97 -7.49 5.66 5.73
N LEU A 98 -7.70 6.58 4.76
CA LEU A 98 -8.01 6.24 3.36
C LEU A 98 -6.84 5.52 2.66
N LEU A 99 -5.61 5.91 3.00
CA LEU A 99 -4.41 5.39 2.34
C LEU A 99 -3.86 4.13 3.00
N ARG A 100 -4.18 3.90 4.28
CA ARG A 100 -3.56 2.83 5.09
C ARG A 100 -4.53 1.98 5.92
N GLY A 101 -5.84 2.21 5.80
CA GLY A 101 -6.84 1.41 6.51
C GLY A 101 -6.90 1.68 8.02
N PRO A 102 -7.25 0.68 8.85
CA PRO A 102 -7.40 0.84 10.30
C PRO A 102 -6.07 1.12 11.02
N GLN A 103 -6.02 2.14 11.86
CA GLN A 103 -4.79 2.65 12.47
C GLN A 103 -4.94 2.94 13.96
N THR A 104 -3.88 2.73 14.75
CA THR A 104 -3.85 3.14 16.17
C THR A 104 -3.60 4.65 16.29
N VAL A 105 -3.85 5.22 17.47
CA VAL A 105 -3.62 6.66 17.73
C VAL A 105 -2.15 7.03 17.50
N ALA A 106 -1.21 6.19 17.97
CA ALA A 106 0.23 6.42 17.79
C ALA A 106 0.66 6.38 16.31
N GLU A 107 0.09 5.43 15.55
CA GLU A 107 0.31 5.33 14.10
C GLU A 107 -0.19 6.58 13.39
N ILE A 108 -1.43 7.02 13.69
CA ILE A 108 -2.01 8.24 13.10
C ILE A 108 -1.13 9.44 13.42
N LEU A 109 -0.79 9.64 14.70
CA LEU A 109 0.03 10.78 15.15
C LEU A 109 1.32 10.88 14.35
N THR A 110 2.05 9.78 14.26
CA THR A 110 3.33 9.69 13.53
C THR A 110 3.14 9.94 12.04
N ARG A 111 2.12 9.32 11.43
CA ARG A 111 1.90 9.37 9.97
C ARG A 111 1.34 10.73 9.51
N THR A 112 0.71 11.49 10.40
CA THR A 112 0.20 12.84 10.10
C THR A 112 1.23 13.97 10.26
N GLN A 113 2.41 13.74 10.84
CA GLN A 113 3.39 14.79 11.20
C GLN A 113 3.72 15.74 10.04
N ARG A 114 3.85 15.23 8.81
CA ARG A 114 4.16 16.05 7.62
C ARG A 114 2.95 16.80 7.05
N MET A 115 1.74 16.53 7.56
CA MET A 115 0.48 17.08 7.09
C MET A 115 -0.04 18.17 8.04
N VAL A 116 -0.01 17.87 9.33
CA VAL A 116 -0.46 18.72 10.43
C VAL A 116 0.23 18.30 11.72
N GLU A 117 0.58 19.26 12.54
CA GLU A 117 1.12 19.02 13.87
C GLU A 117 -0.02 18.93 14.89
N PHE A 118 -0.03 17.86 15.68
CA PHE A 118 -0.93 17.71 16.82
C PHE A 118 -0.14 17.99 18.11
N SER A 119 -0.78 18.60 19.10
CA SER A 119 -0.15 18.93 20.39
C SER A 119 0.30 17.71 21.20
N GLY A 120 -0.18 16.51 20.85
CA GLY A 120 0.22 15.25 21.47
C GLY A 120 -0.81 14.13 21.26
N HIS A 121 -0.53 12.97 21.85
CA HIS A 121 -1.40 11.80 21.79
C HIS A 121 -2.82 12.09 22.30
N GLN A 122 -2.93 12.73 23.45
CA GLN A 122 -4.23 13.04 24.07
C GLN A 122 -5.10 13.95 23.18
N ALA A 123 -4.51 15.00 22.60
CA ALA A 123 -5.25 15.92 21.72
C ALA A 123 -5.77 15.22 20.45
N LEU A 124 -4.99 14.29 19.89
CA LEU A 124 -5.43 13.48 18.76
C LEU A 124 -6.55 12.51 19.14
N GLU A 125 -6.43 11.86 20.30
CA GLU A 125 -7.44 10.94 20.82
C GLU A 125 -8.79 11.64 21.07
N GLU A 126 -8.77 12.80 21.73
CA GLU A 126 -9.97 13.64 21.93
C GLU A 126 -10.61 14.02 20.59
N LYS A 127 -9.80 14.39 19.59
CA LYS A 127 -10.30 14.70 18.24
C LYS A 127 -10.94 13.48 17.58
N LEU A 128 -10.35 12.29 17.70
CA LEU A 128 -10.91 11.05 17.15
C LEU A 128 -12.23 10.67 17.83
N GLN A 129 -12.32 10.81 19.16
CA GLN A 129 -13.56 10.60 19.90
C GLN A 129 -14.66 11.57 19.45
N GLN A 130 -14.32 12.86 19.29
CA GLN A 130 -15.25 13.86 18.73
C GLN A 130 -15.73 13.50 17.32
N LEU A 131 -14.84 12.99 16.46
CA LEU A 131 -15.21 12.56 15.11
C LEU A 131 -16.15 11.34 15.10
N CYS A 132 -15.97 10.41 16.05
CA CYS A 132 -16.84 9.26 16.24
C CYS A 132 -18.22 9.65 16.81
N ALA A 133 -18.28 10.69 17.65
CA ALA A 133 -19.50 11.14 18.32
C ALA A 133 -20.41 12.03 17.45
N LYS A 134 -20.01 12.37 16.22
CA LYS A 134 -20.84 13.18 15.31
C LYS A 134 -22.11 12.44 14.91
N THR A 135 -23.21 13.18 14.67
CA THR A 135 -24.46 12.62 14.14
C THR A 135 -24.27 11.86 12.81
N LYS A 136 -23.34 12.32 11.98
CA LYS A 136 -22.87 11.64 10.77
C LYS A 136 -21.37 11.43 10.90
N PRO A 137 -20.93 10.32 11.53
CA PRO A 137 -19.52 10.08 11.75
C PRO A 137 -18.84 9.69 10.42
N HIS A 138 -17.61 10.16 10.24
CA HIS A 138 -16.74 9.76 9.12
C HIS A 138 -15.63 8.80 9.56
N VAL A 139 -15.52 8.57 10.87
CA VAL A 139 -14.53 7.71 11.52
C VAL A 139 -15.28 6.86 12.55
N VAL A 140 -14.83 5.62 12.73
CA VAL A 140 -15.34 4.70 13.73
C VAL A 140 -14.17 4.19 14.58
N HIS A 141 -14.44 4.02 15.87
CA HIS A 141 -13.56 3.34 16.81
C HIS A 141 -13.75 1.82 16.71
N ILE A 142 -12.64 1.11 16.64
CA ILE A 142 -12.57 -0.34 16.58
C ILE A 142 -11.88 -0.80 17.86
N PRO A 143 -12.61 -1.40 18.81
CA PRO A 143 -12.03 -1.87 20.06
C PRO A 143 -11.01 -2.97 19.79
N ARG A 144 -9.93 -2.97 20.58
CA ARG A 144 -8.92 -4.03 20.53
C ARG A 144 -9.55 -5.38 20.85
N GLN A 145 -9.05 -6.42 20.18
CA GLN A 145 -9.40 -7.80 20.48
C GLN A 145 -8.44 -8.43 21.51
N ALA A 146 -8.80 -9.60 22.02
CA ALA A 146 -7.93 -10.36 22.93
C ALA A 146 -6.56 -10.61 22.27
N GLY A 147 -5.49 -10.23 22.96
CA GLY A 147 -4.11 -10.33 22.46
C GLY A 147 -3.59 -9.07 21.73
N GLN A 148 -4.44 -8.08 21.46
CA GLN A 148 -4.03 -6.79 20.90
C GLN A 148 -3.80 -5.75 21.99
N ARG A 149 -2.82 -4.87 21.77
CA ARG A 149 -2.42 -3.86 22.77
C ARG A 149 -3.27 -2.59 22.70
N GLU A 150 -3.64 -2.15 21.51
CA GLU A 150 -4.21 -0.82 21.26
C GLU A 150 -5.48 -0.89 20.41
N ASP A 151 -6.38 0.06 20.65
CA ASP A 151 -7.56 0.28 19.83
C ASP A 151 -7.18 0.92 18.48
N ARG A 152 -8.05 0.77 17.49
CA ARG A 152 -7.85 1.34 16.15
C ARG A 152 -9.03 2.22 15.74
N TYR A 153 -8.78 3.03 14.72
CA TYR A 153 -9.79 3.86 14.08
C TYR A 153 -9.80 3.58 12.59
N MET A 154 -10.98 3.64 11.97
CA MET A 154 -11.16 3.45 10.53
C MET A 154 -12.15 4.47 9.97
N HIS A 155 -11.98 4.88 8.71
CA HIS A 155 -12.94 5.78 8.07
C HIS A 155 -14.22 5.04 7.65
N LEU A 156 -15.32 5.78 7.49
CA LEU A 156 -16.63 5.26 7.04
C LEU A 156 -16.96 5.62 5.57
N LEU A 157 -16.06 6.31 4.87
CA LEU A 157 -16.29 6.79 3.51
C LEU A 157 -16.48 5.67 2.45
N CYS A 158 -15.96 4.46 2.71
CA CYS A 158 -16.17 3.26 1.89
C CYS A 158 -17.25 2.33 2.45
N GLY A 159 -18.08 2.81 3.37
CA GLY A 159 -19.06 1.99 4.10
C GLY A 159 -18.53 1.56 5.47
N ALA A 160 -19.35 0.79 6.18
CA ALA A 160 -18.98 0.24 7.48
C ALA A 160 -17.87 -0.82 7.30
N PRO A 161 -16.78 -0.73 8.08
CA PRO A 161 -15.72 -1.73 8.00
C PRO A 161 -16.25 -3.11 8.44
N ASP A 162 -15.80 -4.16 7.75
CA ASP A 162 -16.01 -5.53 8.23
C ASP A 162 -15.06 -5.79 9.40
N LEU A 163 -15.61 -5.69 10.61
CA LEU A 163 -14.87 -5.88 11.85
C LEU A 163 -14.31 -7.32 11.97
N ALA A 164 -14.96 -8.32 11.37
CA ALA A 164 -14.49 -9.70 11.38
C ALA A 164 -13.31 -9.90 10.41
N ALA A 165 -13.36 -9.29 9.22
CA ALA A 165 -12.23 -9.31 8.29
C ALA A 165 -11.01 -8.56 8.85
N ILE A 166 -11.23 -7.41 9.49
CA ILE A 166 -10.16 -6.64 10.15
C ILE A 166 -9.51 -7.46 11.27
N ALA A 167 -10.31 -8.14 12.08
CA ALA A 167 -9.84 -9.06 13.11
C ALA A 167 -8.98 -10.20 12.53
N ALA A 168 -9.43 -10.81 11.43
CA ALA A 168 -8.71 -11.90 10.77
C ALA A 168 -7.34 -11.44 10.23
N MET A 169 -7.28 -10.31 9.50
CA MET A 169 -6.02 -9.75 8.99
C MET A 169 -5.03 -9.41 10.11
N GLN A 170 -5.52 -8.98 11.27
CA GLN A 170 -4.69 -8.61 12.42
C GLN A 170 -4.10 -9.82 13.14
N ASN A 171 -4.86 -10.91 13.26
CA ASN A 171 -4.32 -12.16 13.79
C ASN A 171 -3.22 -12.74 12.88
N SER A 172 -3.39 -12.60 11.56
CA SER A 172 -2.36 -12.96 10.58
C SER A 172 -1.10 -12.10 10.69
N ALA A 173 -1.20 -10.81 11.05
CA ALA A 173 -0.02 -9.94 11.21
C ALA A 173 0.79 -10.26 12.49
N VAL A 174 0.13 -10.62 13.59
CA VAL A 174 0.80 -11.05 14.84
C VAL A 174 1.45 -12.44 14.66
N SER A 175 0.79 -13.34 13.93
CA SER A 175 1.39 -14.61 13.52
C SER A 175 2.51 -14.40 12.48
N GLY A 176 2.38 -13.38 11.63
CA GLY A 176 3.33 -12.96 10.59
C GLY A 176 4.67 -12.46 11.12
N SER A 177 4.71 -11.88 12.33
CA SER A 177 5.97 -11.51 12.98
C SER A 177 6.77 -12.71 13.50
N ARG A 178 6.11 -13.85 13.76
CA ARG A 178 6.76 -15.12 14.13
C ARG A 178 7.05 -15.97 12.89
N SER A 179 6.11 -16.04 11.95
CA SER A 179 6.27 -16.75 10.69
C SER A 179 7.25 -16.04 9.74
N GLY A 180 7.42 -14.72 9.80
CA GLY A 180 8.39 -14.02 8.95
C GLY A 180 9.85 -14.37 9.25
N HIS A 181 10.18 -14.69 10.51
CA HIS A 181 11.50 -15.20 10.87
C HIS A 181 11.68 -16.68 10.52
N GLU A 182 10.62 -17.48 10.64
CA GLU A 182 10.62 -18.92 10.29
C GLU A 182 10.55 -19.16 8.77
N GLU A 183 9.82 -18.33 8.02
CA GLU A 183 9.74 -18.36 6.56
C GLU A 183 11.02 -17.82 5.95
N HIS A 184 11.63 -16.77 6.52
CA HIS A 184 12.92 -16.27 6.03
C HIS A 184 14.05 -17.26 6.33
N SER A 185 14.04 -17.93 7.49
CA SER A 185 15.01 -19.00 7.80
C SER A 185 14.78 -20.23 6.92
N ALA A 186 13.54 -20.64 6.68
CA ALA A 186 13.21 -21.74 5.78
C ALA A 186 13.57 -21.43 4.31
N GLN A 187 13.37 -20.19 3.85
CA GLN A 187 13.78 -19.73 2.52
C GLN A 187 15.30 -19.71 2.38
N LEU A 188 16.04 -19.32 3.43
CA LEU A 188 17.51 -19.38 3.44
C LEU A 188 18.01 -20.83 3.38
N GLU A 189 17.38 -21.73 4.14
CA GLU A 189 17.69 -23.17 4.15
C GLU A 189 17.42 -23.80 2.77
N GLN A 190 16.30 -23.45 2.16
CA GLN A 190 15.93 -23.91 0.82
C GLN A 190 16.87 -23.36 -0.26
N HIS A 191 17.31 -22.09 -0.15
CA HIS A 191 18.28 -21.49 -1.07
C HIS A 191 19.63 -22.22 -0.98
N LYS A 192 20.11 -22.48 0.24
CA LYS A 192 21.35 -23.22 0.48
C LYS A 192 21.30 -24.66 -0.06
N GLN A 193 20.17 -25.34 0.08
CA GLN A 193 19.96 -26.66 -0.51
C GLN A 193 19.94 -26.62 -2.03
N LEU A 194 19.37 -25.57 -2.62
CA LEU A 194 19.39 -25.37 -4.07
C LEU A 194 20.80 -25.12 -4.59
N GLU A 195 21.57 -24.26 -3.94
CA GLU A 195 22.98 -23.99 -4.28
C GLU A 195 23.83 -25.27 -4.22
N GLN A 196 23.66 -26.08 -3.17
CA GLN A 196 24.34 -27.38 -3.07
C GLN A 196 23.95 -28.34 -4.19
N LYS A 197 22.66 -28.39 -4.56
CA LYS A 197 22.19 -29.20 -5.69
C LYS A 197 22.75 -28.71 -7.02
N VAL A 198 22.82 -27.40 -7.24
CA VAL A 198 23.42 -26.83 -8.45
C VAL A 198 24.88 -27.22 -8.53
N GLN A 199 25.65 -27.06 -7.46
CA GLN A 199 27.06 -27.45 -7.42
C GLN A 199 27.27 -28.97 -7.65
N GLN A 200 26.37 -29.80 -7.11
CA GLN A 200 26.40 -31.24 -7.35
C GLN A 200 26.05 -31.60 -8.80
N LEU A 201 25.10 -30.88 -9.41
CA LEU A 201 24.75 -31.10 -10.82
C LEU A 201 25.86 -30.64 -11.76
N GLU A 202 26.48 -29.48 -11.50
CA GLU A 202 27.62 -28.97 -12.27
C GLU A 202 28.79 -29.95 -12.25
N SER A 203 29.17 -30.47 -11.08
CA SER A 203 30.24 -31.48 -10.99
C SER A 203 29.90 -32.79 -11.70
N ARG A 204 28.62 -33.21 -11.71
CA ARG A 204 28.17 -34.38 -12.47
C ARG A 204 28.21 -34.15 -13.97
N VAL A 205 27.82 -32.95 -14.43
CA VAL A 205 27.91 -32.57 -15.84
C VAL A 205 29.37 -32.58 -16.28
N GLU A 206 30.28 -31.96 -15.52
CA GLU A 206 31.71 -31.96 -15.83
C GLU A 206 32.30 -33.38 -15.90
N LEU A 207 31.88 -34.28 -15.01
CA LEU A 207 32.31 -35.67 -15.04
C LEU A 207 31.77 -36.39 -16.29
N LEU A 208 30.49 -36.19 -16.63
CA LEU A 208 29.88 -36.80 -17.80
C LEU A 208 30.51 -36.27 -19.09
N GLU A 209 30.79 -34.97 -19.19
CA GLU A 209 31.49 -34.38 -20.32
C GLU A 209 32.88 -35.00 -20.51
N LYS A 210 33.63 -35.22 -19.42
CA LYS A 210 34.93 -35.93 -19.48
C LYS A 210 34.78 -37.38 -19.96
N GLN A 211 33.80 -38.11 -19.42
CA GLN A 211 33.55 -39.51 -19.82
C GLN A 211 33.14 -39.61 -21.29
N VAL A 212 32.29 -38.69 -21.74
CA VAL A 212 31.85 -38.59 -23.13
C VAL A 212 33.04 -38.28 -24.05
N ALA A 213 33.89 -37.31 -23.69
CA ALA A 213 35.11 -37.01 -24.45
C ALA A 213 36.04 -38.22 -24.56
N THR A 214 36.27 -38.96 -23.47
CA THR A 214 37.09 -40.19 -23.50
C THR A 214 36.48 -41.27 -24.39
N LEU A 215 35.15 -41.46 -24.35
CA LEU A 215 34.46 -42.42 -25.21
C LEU A 215 34.49 -42.01 -26.69
N MET A 216 34.41 -40.71 -26.98
CA MET A 216 34.54 -40.17 -28.34
C MET A 216 35.93 -40.41 -28.90
N GLU A 217 36.99 -40.16 -28.11
CA GLU A 217 38.37 -40.47 -28.49
C GLU A 217 38.58 -41.96 -28.77
N LEU A 218 38.04 -42.84 -27.92
CA LEU A 218 38.11 -44.30 -28.10
C LEU A 218 37.39 -44.79 -29.36
N ASN A 219 36.31 -44.12 -29.76
CA ASN A 219 35.51 -44.48 -30.93
C ASN A 219 35.89 -43.72 -32.21
N GLY A 220 36.84 -42.78 -32.14
CA GLY A 220 37.30 -41.98 -33.28
C GLY A 220 36.26 -40.99 -33.82
N VAL A 221 35.29 -40.57 -33.00
CA VAL A 221 34.21 -39.64 -33.37
C VAL A 221 34.57 -38.24 -32.87
N SER A 222 34.42 -37.22 -33.72
CA SER A 222 34.69 -35.82 -33.36
C SER A 222 33.42 -35.06 -33.01
N ASN A 223 33.52 -33.97 -32.25
CA ASN A 223 32.35 -33.14 -31.90
C ASN A 223 31.59 -32.57 -33.13
N ASP A 224 32.28 -32.44 -34.28
CA ASP A 224 31.68 -32.02 -35.54
C ASP A 224 30.73 -33.08 -36.15
N ASP A 225 30.79 -34.34 -35.69
CA ASP A 225 29.92 -35.41 -36.17
C ASP A 225 28.55 -35.45 -35.44
N LEU A 226 28.35 -34.62 -34.40
CA LEU A 226 27.19 -34.65 -33.49
C LEU A 226 26.23 -33.45 -33.64
N THR A 227 26.58 -32.47 -34.45
CA THR A 227 25.72 -31.35 -34.85
C THR A 227 24.98 -31.66 -36.14
#